data_AF-A0A1G8KG13-F1
#
_entry.id   AF-A0A1G8KG13-F1
#
_cell.length_a   1.000
_cell.length_b   1.000
_cell.length_c   1.000
_cell.angle_alpha   90.00
_cell.angle_beta   90.00
_cell.angle_gamma   90.00
#
_symmetry.space_group_name_H-M   'P 1'
#
loop_
_entity.id
_entity.type
_entity.pdbx_description
1 polymer ?
#
loop_
_entity_poly.entity_id
_entity_poly.type
_entity_poly.pdbx_seq_one_letter_code
_entity_poly.pdbx_strand_id
1 'polypeptide(L)'
;MRKVAIIAALATATLSGCAVLETKSAPPEPSPPSSAAPTAPPPQSAQPDTRRLTVADAAKAAESWITTHNTTIKDRDWWDDPALIDELFWAATRHEAILDRGHVEDGKKHKARKPIRLTGGQTYYVPREQPPDGEWFIVQARYRGQDRDHLLAFWRPARSPSFKLASKTPVHYGELMPKPVVDAEGYVTAAPALTGMAVSQEYRKFWNEESRKKAAGNGYRLAKDNYSREAYAVVSKGLYAAFDSTTQEYGFRTEDGGSFFMFSLLNKPKYIFQVLTVGVAVKGGGKAIYEIAGDWYA
;
A
#
# COMPACT_ATOMS: atom_id res chain seq x y z
N MET A 1 -32.25 4.60 -21.45
CA MET A 1 -31.37 5.14 -22.51
C MET A 1 -31.33 6.66 -22.42
N ARG A 2 -30.19 7.25 -22.06
CA ARG A 2 -29.80 8.63 -22.41
C ARG A 2 -28.28 8.75 -22.24
N LYS A 3 -27.68 9.39 -23.24
CA LYS A 3 -26.28 9.28 -23.67
C LYS A 3 -25.34 10.16 -22.85
N VAL A 4 -24.09 9.68 -22.76
CA VAL A 4 -22.88 10.35 -22.26
C VAL A 4 -22.45 11.48 -23.19
N ALA A 5 -21.85 12.54 -22.64
CA ALA A 5 -20.94 13.42 -23.37
C ALA A 5 -19.64 13.59 -22.55
N ILE A 6 -18.52 13.16 -23.17
CA ILE A 6 -17.13 13.39 -22.77
C ILE A 6 -16.48 14.13 -23.94
N ILE A 7 -15.86 15.30 -23.70
CA ILE A 7 -14.78 15.93 -24.51
C ILE A 7 -14.02 16.84 -23.51
N ALA A 8 -12.82 16.51 -23.04
CA ALA A 8 -11.47 16.62 -23.65
C ALA A 8 -10.94 18.06 -23.82
N ALA A 9 -9.81 18.37 -23.17
CA ALA A 9 -8.85 19.37 -23.64
C ALA A 9 -7.47 19.15 -22.97
N LEU A 10 -6.49 18.77 -23.79
CA LEU A 10 -5.06 18.77 -23.49
C LEU A 10 -4.37 19.60 -24.59
N ALA A 11 -3.29 20.27 -24.20
CA ALA A 11 -2.25 20.93 -25.00
C ALA A 11 -2.52 22.34 -25.56
N THR A 12 -1.66 23.30 -25.22
CA THR A 12 -0.49 23.68 -26.06
C THR A 12 0.40 24.70 -25.33
N ALA A 13 1.69 24.63 -25.65
CA ALA A 13 2.79 25.44 -25.14
C ALA A 13 2.97 26.75 -25.92
N THR A 14 3.63 27.74 -25.30
CA THR A 14 4.38 28.78 -26.03
C THR A 14 5.67 29.15 -25.28
N LEU A 15 6.79 29.01 -25.99
CA LEU A 15 8.13 29.54 -25.71
C LEU A 15 8.22 31.02 -26.12
N SER A 16 9.01 31.80 -25.38
CA SER A 16 9.71 33.05 -25.75
C SER A 16 10.65 33.35 -24.56
N GLY A 17 11.97 33.57 -24.63
CA GLY A 17 12.87 34.02 -25.70
C GLY A 17 13.44 35.38 -25.30
N CYS A 18 14.74 35.48 -24.98
CA CYS A 18 15.57 36.70 -25.10
C CYS A 18 17.07 36.37 -24.95
N ALA A 19 17.89 36.99 -25.80
CA ALA A 19 19.29 36.68 -26.12
C ALA A 19 20.22 37.89 -25.90
N VAL A 20 21.55 37.66 -25.82
CA VAL A 20 22.67 38.60 -26.12
C VAL A 20 23.94 37.75 -26.43
N LEU A 21 24.41 37.59 -27.69
CA LEU A 21 25.44 38.31 -28.50
C LEU A 21 26.90 38.29 -27.96
N GLU A 22 27.78 37.47 -28.54
CA GLU A 22 28.91 37.76 -29.50
C GLU A 22 30.24 38.24 -28.86
N THR A 23 31.38 37.59 -29.12
CA THR A 23 32.37 38.09 -30.11
C THR A 23 33.43 37.06 -30.57
N LYS A 24 33.87 37.25 -31.82
CA LYS A 24 34.86 36.50 -32.63
C LYS A 24 36.30 36.48 -32.09
N SER A 25 37.04 35.41 -32.40
CA SER A 25 38.38 35.50 -33.04
C SER A 25 38.82 34.17 -33.68
N ALA A 26 39.48 34.27 -34.84
CA ALA A 26 40.01 33.20 -35.69
C ALA A 26 41.53 32.99 -35.42
N PRO A 27 42.17 31.92 -35.95
CA PRO A 27 43.19 31.14 -35.24
C PRO A 27 44.65 31.42 -35.63
N PRO A 28 45.62 30.87 -34.88
CA PRO A 28 46.92 30.51 -35.43
C PRO A 28 47.19 28.98 -35.41
N GLU A 29 47.97 28.57 -36.42
CA GLU A 29 48.44 27.23 -36.80
C GLU A 29 49.44 26.54 -35.82
N PRO A 30 49.80 25.25 -36.04
CA PRO A 30 50.10 24.30 -34.97
C PRO A 30 51.57 24.22 -34.57
N SER A 31 51.82 23.60 -33.40
CA SER A 31 53.14 23.15 -32.94
C SER A 31 53.02 21.76 -32.28
N PRO A 32 54.12 20.96 -32.26
CA PRO A 32 54.13 19.50 -32.38
C PRO A 32 53.75 18.72 -31.09
N PRO A 33 53.50 17.39 -31.17
CA PRO A 33 52.79 16.67 -30.13
C PRO A 33 53.65 16.46 -28.89
N SER A 34 53.15 16.91 -27.74
CA SER A 34 53.65 16.51 -26.43
C SER A 34 52.93 15.22 -26.01
N SER A 35 53.72 14.18 -25.73
CA SER A 35 53.25 12.87 -25.27
C SER A 35 52.29 12.99 -24.07
N ALA A 36 51.03 12.65 -24.30
CA ALA A 36 50.02 12.61 -23.25
C ALA A 36 50.22 11.38 -22.36
N ALA A 37 50.36 11.62 -21.06
CA ALA A 37 50.20 10.60 -20.02
C ALA A 37 48.77 10.02 -20.05
N PRO A 38 48.57 8.74 -19.70
CA PRO A 38 47.25 8.12 -19.73
C PRO A 38 46.31 8.87 -18.79
N THR A 39 45.29 9.49 -19.38
CA THR A 39 44.21 10.16 -18.65
C THR A 39 43.36 9.09 -17.98
N ALA A 40 43.20 9.20 -16.66
CA ALA A 40 42.29 8.33 -15.91
C ALA A 40 40.87 8.45 -16.51
N PRO A 41 40.14 7.33 -16.68
CA PRO A 41 38.79 7.39 -17.21
C PRO A 41 37.93 8.27 -16.29
N PRO A 42 37.04 9.11 -16.85
CA PRO A 42 36.14 9.91 -16.05
C PRO A 42 35.33 8.99 -15.13
N PRO A 43 35.03 9.42 -13.89
CA PRO A 43 34.22 8.63 -12.98
C PRO A 43 32.89 8.32 -13.68
N GLN A 44 32.62 7.03 -13.87
CA GLN A 44 31.33 6.57 -14.34
C GLN A 44 30.28 7.14 -13.40
N SER A 45 29.49 8.09 -13.91
CA SER A 45 28.27 8.50 -13.23
C SER A 45 27.44 7.23 -13.09
N ALA A 46 27.26 6.75 -11.86
CA ALA A 46 26.39 5.62 -11.57
C ALA A 46 25.05 5.91 -12.23
N GLN A 47 24.74 5.18 -13.30
CA GLN A 47 23.38 5.18 -13.82
C GLN A 47 22.48 4.77 -12.65
N PRO A 48 21.34 5.45 -12.42
CA PRO A 48 20.40 4.97 -11.43
C PRO A 48 20.08 3.52 -11.78
N ASP A 49 20.37 2.61 -10.84
CA ASP A 49 20.02 1.20 -10.96
C ASP A 49 18.51 1.14 -11.23
N THR A 50 18.14 0.94 -12.50
CA THR A 50 16.76 0.79 -12.96
C THR A 50 16.26 -0.62 -12.65
N ARG A 51 16.73 -1.17 -11.52
CA ARG A 51 16.34 -2.50 -11.06
C ARG A 51 14.91 -2.41 -10.53
N ARG A 52 13.97 -2.84 -11.36
CA ARG A 52 12.56 -3.03 -11.01
C ARG A 52 12.43 -4.06 -9.89
N LEU A 53 11.60 -3.79 -8.88
CA LEU A 53 11.23 -4.74 -7.85
C LEU A 53 10.75 -6.07 -8.46
N THR A 54 11.37 -7.19 -8.11
CA THR A 54 10.95 -8.52 -8.57
C THR A 54 10.16 -9.27 -7.48
N VAL A 55 9.48 -10.37 -7.85
CA VAL A 55 8.84 -11.30 -6.89
C VAL A 55 9.86 -11.87 -5.90
N ALA A 56 11.08 -12.18 -6.35
CA ALA A 56 12.13 -12.68 -5.47
C ALA A 56 12.61 -11.61 -4.48
N ASP A 57 12.69 -10.35 -4.92
CA ASP A 57 13.02 -9.22 -4.03
C ASP A 57 11.90 -8.99 -3.00
N ALA A 58 10.63 -9.08 -3.42
CA ALA A 58 9.47 -8.99 -2.52
C ALA A 58 9.45 -10.12 -1.47
N ALA A 59 9.77 -11.35 -1.86
CA ALA A 59 9.89 -12.48 -0.94
C ALA A 59 10.99 -12.27 0.10
N LYS A 60 12.19 -11.85 -0.35
CA LYS A 60 13.30 -11.51 0.56
C LYS A 60 12.94 -10.36 1.50
N ALA A 61 12.24 -9.34 0.99
CA ALA A 61 11.80 -8.20 1.78
C ALA A 61 10.80 -8.61 2.87
N ALA A 62 9.80 -9.44 2.53
CA ALA A 62 8.83 -9.96 3.49
C ALA A 62 9.50 -10.84 4.55
N GLU A 63 10.40 -11.74 4.16
CA GLU A 63 11.16 -12.60 5.09
C GLU A 63 12.05 -11.78 6.03
N SER A 64 12.76 -10.78 5.50
CA SER A 64 13.57 -9.86 6.28
C SER A 64 12.71 -9.11 7.30
N TRP A 65 11.59 -8.54 6.88
CA TRP A 65 10.66 -7.85 7.77
C TRP A 65 10.12 -8.77 8.88
N ILE A 66 9.70 -10.00 8.55
CA ILE A 66 9.23 -10.99 9.54
C ILE A 66 10.32 -11.32 10.54
N THR A 67 11.57 -11.49 10.08
CA THR A 67 12.71 -11.83 10.93
C THR A 67 13.02 -10.70 11.90
N THR A 68 13.09 -9.46 11.41
CA THR A 68 13.29 -8.27 12.24
C THR A 68 12.15 -8.12 13.23
N HIS A 69 10.89 -8.12 12.76
CA HIS A 69 9.71 -8.02 13.61
C HIS A 69 9.70 -9.07 14.73
N ASN A 70 9.93 -10.34 14.40
CA ASN A 70 9.94 -11.43 15.39
C ASN A 70 11.10 -11.35 16.39
N THR A 71 12.19 -10.69 16.03
CA THR A 71 13.29 -10.42 16.95
C THR A 71 12.90 -9.28 17.89
N THR A 72 12.39 -8.19 17.33
CA THR A 72 11.92 -7.01 18.05
C THR A 72 10.83 -7.30 19.07
N ILE A 73 9.78 -8.05 18.72
CA ILE A 73 8.65 -8.27 19.64
C ILE A 73 9.00 -9.10 20.89
N LYS A 74 10.20 -9.69 20.96
CA LYS A 74 10.70 -10.37 22.17
C LYS A 74 11.12 -9.36 23.24
N ASP A 75 11.48 -8.15 22.83
CA ASP A 75 11.84 -7.08 23.74
C ASP A 75 10.56 -6.54 24.37
N ARG A 76 10.53 -6.49 25.70
CA ARG A 76 9.30 -6.30 26.46
C ARG A 76 8.62 -4.98 26.18
N ASP A 77 9.36 -3.96 25.77
CA ASP A 77 8.90 -2.58 25.66
C ASP A 77 9.37 -1.98 24.31
N TRP A 78 9.46 -2.81 23.24
CA TRP A 78 9.96 -2.38 21.92
C TRP A 78 9.19 -1.20 21.31
N TRP A 79 7.94 -1.03 21.72
CA TRP A 79 7.07 0.09 21.33
C TRP A 79 7.45 1.42 21.99
N ASP A 80 8.33 1.43 22.99
CA ASP A 80 8.84 2.67 23.58
C ASP A 80 9.97 3.29 22.76
N ASP A 81 10.49 2.60 21.74
CA ASP A 81 11.46 3.12 20.77
C ASP A 81 10.77 3.60 19.48
N PRO A 82 10.62 4.93 19.27
CA PRO A 82 9.99 5.47 18.08
C PRO A 82 10.76 5.15 16.79
N ALA A 83 12.09 5.01 16.85
CA ALA A 83 12.89 4.70 15.68
C ALA A 83 12.57 3.28 15.17
N LEU A 84 12.39 2.34 16.10
CA LEU A 84 12.06 0.96 15.79
C LEU A 84 10.63 0.81 15.23
N ILE A 85 9.65 1.53 15.80
CA ILE A 85 8.30 1.61 15.24
C ILE A 85 8.35 2.16 13.81
N ASP A 86 9.09 3.25 13.62
CA ASP A 86 9.22 3.91 12.33
C ASP A 86 9.91 3.03 11.29
N GLU A 87 10.90 2.23 11.70
CA GLU A 87 11.59 1.27 10.85
C GLU A 87 10.66 0.15 10.39
N LEU A 88 9.89 -0.44 11.30
CA LEU A 88 9.07 -1.62 11.02
C LEU A 88 7.76 -1.31 10.30
N PHE A 89 7.17 -0.15 10.54
CA PHE A 89 5.77 0.12 10.19
C PHE A 89 5.56 1.42 9.42
N TRP A 90 4.59 1.39 8.50
CA TRP A 90 4.14 2.54 7.74
C TRP A 90 2.75 2.99 8.17
N ALA A 91 2.63 4.28 8.53
CA ALA A 91 1.42 5.02 8.88
C ALA A 91 0.33 4.19 9.58
N ALA A 92 -0.52 3.49 8.84
CA ALA A 92 -1.59 2.66 9.39
C ALA A 92 -1.08 1.61 10.36
N THR A 93 -0.09 0.79 10.02
CA THR A 93 0.32 -0.37 10.82
C THR A 93 1.11 -0.02 12.08
N ARG A 94 1.48 1.26 12.28
CA ARG A 94 2.08 1.72 13.55
C ARG A 94 1.14 1.51 14.74
N HIS A 95 -0.17 1.40 14.51
CA HIS A 95 -1.15 1.07 15.56
C HIS A 95 -0.85 -0.27 16.25
N GLU A 96 -0.15 -1.19 15.58
CA GLU A 96 0.20 -2.49 16.13
C GLU A 96 1.07 -2.36 17.39
N ALA A 97 1.98 -1.37 17.41
CA ALA A 97 2.78 -1.06 18.60
C ALA A 97 1.93 -0.55 19.77
N ILE A 98 0.89 0.24 19.47
CA ILE A 98 -0.04 0.80 20.46
C ILE A 98 -0.88 -0.32 21.07
N LEU A 99 -1.38 -1.24 20.25
CA LEU A 99 -2.14 -2.41 20.74
C LEU A 99 -1.30 -3.31 21.63
N ASP A 100 -0.07 -3.61 21.21
CA ASP A 100 0.84 -4.47 21.98
C ASP A 100 1.19 -3.82 23.33
N ARG A 101 1.46 -2.52 23.32
CA ARG A 101 1.63 -1.73 24.55
C ARG A 101 0.41 -1.78 25.46
N GLY A 102 -0.77 -1.52 24.92
CA GLY A 102 -2.03 -1.52 25.69
C GLY A 102 -2.32 -2.86 26.35
N HIS A 103 -2.06 -3.99 25.67
CA HIS A 103 -2.18 -5.31 26.28
C HIS A 103 -1.28 -5.52 27.50
N VAL A 104 -0.07 -4.97 27.48
CA VAL A 104 0.85 -5.05 28.62
C VAL A 104 0.41 -4.13 29.75
N GLU A 105 0.02 -2.89 29.44
CA GLU A 105 -0.51 -1.93 30.41
C GLU A 105 -1.76 -2.45 31.13
N ASP A 106 -2.62 -3.19 30.42
CA ASP A 106 -3.81 -3.90 30.96
C ASP A 106 -3.48 -5.10 31.87
N GLY A 107 -2.21 -5.37 32.15
CA GLY A 107 -1.77 -6.55 32.90
C GLY A 107 -1.95 -7.88 32.14
N LYS A 108 -2.34 -7.85 30.86
CA LYS A 108 -2.49 -9.02 29.99
C LYS A 108 -1.16 -9.38 29.33
N LYS A 109 -0.07 -9.35 30.11
CA LYS A 109 1.30 -9.62 29.64
C LYS A 109 1.48 -10.98 28.96
N HIS A 110 0.66 -11.97 29.32
CA HIS A 110 0.62 -13.29 28.66
C HIS A 110 -0.02 -13.29 27.26
N LYS A 111 -0.69 -12.19 26.88
CA LYS A 111 -1.21 -11.95 25.53
C LYS A 111 -0.24 -11.18 24.64
N ALA A 112 0.98 -10.92 25.11
CA ALA A 112 2.05 -10.37 24.28
C ALA A 112 2.16 -11.16 22.96
N ARG A 113 2.36 -10.42 21.88
CA ARG A 113 2.15 -10.93 20.54
C ARG A 113 3.09 -12.11 20.26
N LYS A 114 2.51 -13.21 19.76
CA LYS A 114 3.29 -14.36 19.33
C LYS A 114 4.05 -14.01 18.05
N PRO A 115 5.27 -14.56 17.84
CA PRO A 115 5.98 -14.42 16.58
C PRO A 115 5.11 -14.75 15.38
N ILE A 116 5.15 -13.89 14.37
CA ILE A 116 4.54 -14.12 13.07
C ILE A 116 5.26 -15.31 12.44
N ARG A 117 4.49 -16.34 12.10
CA ARG A 117 4.99 -17.47 11.33
C ARG A 117 4.07 -17.66 10.15
N LEU A 118 4.57 -17.37 8.95
CA LEU A 118 3.86 -17.72 7.74
C LEU A 118 3.91 -19.25 7.55
N THR A 119 2.81 -19.82 7.11
CA THR A 119 2.58 -21.25 6.92
C THR A 119 1.96 -21.48 5.56
N GLY A 120 2.24 -22.64 4.96
CA GLY A 120 1.76 -22.97 3.62
C GLY A 120 2.42 -22.15 2.51
N GLY A 121 1.78 -22.15 1.33
CA GLY A 121 2.21 -21.34 0.19
C GLY A 121 1.99 -19.85 0.42
N GLN A 122 2.92 -19.03 -0.04
CA GLN A 122 2.85 -17.57 -0.01
C GLN A 122 2.71 -17.09 -1.45
N THR A 123 1.73 -16.23 -1.71
CA THR A 123 1.53 -15.64 -3.04
C THR A 123 1.91 -14.17 -2.99
N TYR A 124 2.76 -13.75 -3.92
CA TYR A 124 3.30 -12.39 -3.99
C TYR A 124 2.74 -11.69 -5.23
N TYR A 125 2.12 -10.53 -5.01
CA TYR A 125 1.57 -9.68 -6.05
C TYR A 125 2.44 -8.44 -6.19
N VAL A 126 3.32 -8.45 -7.18
CA VAL A 126 4.25 -7.34 -7.47
C VAL A 126 3.76 -6.62 -8.72
N PRO A 127 3.37 -5.34 -8.63
CA PRO A 127 2.88 -4.62 -9.79
C PRO A 127 4.01 -4.31 -10.77
N ARG A 128 3.71 -4.43 -12.07
CA ARG A 128 4.63 -4.06 -13.15
C ARG A 128 4.99 -2.58 -13.10
N GLU A 129 3.96 -1.77 -12.86
CA GLU A 129 4.05 -0.31 -12.76
C GLU A 129 4.05 0.08 -11.28
N GLN A 130 5.18 0.62 -10.83
CA GLN A 130 5.34 1.20 -9.50
C GLN A 130 5.17 2.71 -9.59
N PRO A 131 4.64 3.38 -8.55
CA PRO A 131 4.59 4.83 -8.51
C PRO A 131 6.01 5.43 -8.45
N PRO A 132 6.23 6.68 -8.88
CA PRO A 132 7.57 7.26 -8.96
C PRO A 132 8.22 7.55 -7.59
N ASP A 133 7.43 7.62 -6.51
CA ASP A 133 7.87 7.96 -5.17
C ASP A 133 8.13 6.75 -4.27
N GLY A 134 7.92 5.53 -4.76
CA GLY A 134 8.18 4.32 -4.01
C GLY A 134 7.71 3.05 -4.69
N GLU A 135 7.79 1.96 -3.96
CA GLU A 135 7.42 0.64 -4.46
C GLU A 135 6.57 -0.07 -3.43
N TRP A 136 5.61 -0.85 -3.91
CA TRP A 136 4.81 -1.74 -3.07
C TRP A 136 4.70 -3.14 -3.65
N PHE A 137 4.31 -4.07 -2.77
CA PHE A 137 3.82 -5.39 -3.14
C PHE A 137 2.80 -5.87 -2.11
N ILE A 138 2.01 -6.86 -2.47
CA ILE A 138 1.09 -7.54 -1.55
C ILE A 138 1.51 -9.00 -1.38
N VAL A 139 1.45 -9.50 -0.15
CA VAL A 139 1.61 -10.91 0.18
C VAL A 139 0.27 -11.45 0.65
N GLN A 140 -0.16 -12.57 0.07
CA GLN A 140 -1.19 -13.44 0.65
C GLN A 140 -0.50 -14.63 1.30
N ALA A 141 -0.72 -14.81 2.59
CA ALA A 141 -0.12 -15.91 3.35
C ALA A 141 -0.99 -16.31 4.54
N ARG A 142 -0.86 -17.56 5.01
CA ARG A 142 -1.54 -18.03 6.23
C ARG A 142 -0.64 -17.93 7.44
N TYR A 143 -1.17 -17.45 8.56
CA TYR A 143 -0.41 -17.34 9.80
C TYR A 143 -0.58 -18.62 10.62
N ARG A 144 0.49 -19.07 11.31
CA ARG A 144 0.39 -20.22 12.21
C ARG A 144 -0.63 -19.94 13.31
N GLY A 145 -1.61 -20.84 13.45
CA GLY A 145 -2.69 -20.70 14.42
C GLY A 145 -3.83 -19.81 13.96
N GLN A 146 -3.81 -19.36 12.70
CA GLN A 146 -4.93 -18.74 12.00
C GLN A 146 -5.44 -19.72 10.94
N ASP A 147 -6.76 -19.74 10.75
CA ASP A 147 -7.46 -20.59 9.80
C ASP A 147 -7.71 -19.89 8.45
N ARG A 148 -7.42 -18.59 8.37
CA ARG A 148 -7.63 -17.75 7.19
C ARG A 148 -6.35 -17.15 6.66
N ASP A 149 -6.34 -16.92 5.36
CA ASP A 149 -5.28 -16.18 4.71
C ASP A 149 -5.32 -14.72 5.17
N HIS A 150 -4.14 -14.12 5.25
CA HIS A 150 -3.96 -12.71 5.52
C HIS A 150 -3.35 -12.05 4.31
N LEU A 151 -3.80 -10.84 4.05
CA LEU A 151 -3.22 -9.94 3.08
C LEU A 151 -2.30 -8.99 3.83
N LEU A 152 -1.11 -8.76 3.30
CA LEU A 152 -0.11 -7.83 3.81
C LEU A 152 0.36 -6.96 2.67
N ALA A 153 0.15 -5.65 2.74
CA ALA A 153 0.76 -4.72 1.81
C ALA A 153 2.05 -4.16 2.41
N PHE A 154 3.11 -4.14 1.61
CA PHE A 154 4.39 -3.56 1.96
C PHE A 154 4.65 -2.34 1.08
N TRP A 155 5.25 -1.31 1.67
CA TRP A 155 5.64 -0.09 0.95
C TRP A 155 7.05 0.33 1.35
N ARG A 156 7.82 0.82 0.38
CA ARG A 156 9.03 1.59 0.63
C ARG A 156 9.01 2.88 -0.19
N PRO A 157 9.36 4.03 0.39
CA PRO A 157 9.70 5.22 -0.39
C PRO A 157 10.91 4.94 -1.31
N ALA A 158 11.01 5.62 -2.45
CA ALA A 158 12.02 5.34 -3.49
C ALA A 158 13.48 5.42 -3.00
N ARG A 159 13.74 6.17 -1.93
CA ARG A 159 15.07 6.34 -1.33
C ARG A 159 15.28 5.49 -0.07
N SER A 160 14.29 4.70 0.33
CA SER A 160 14.37 3.88 1.53
C SER A 160 14.92 2.49 1.19
N PRO A 161 15.90 1.99 1.96
CA PRO A 161 16.48 0.68 1.68
C PRO A 161 15.54 -0.49 2.02
N SER A 162 14.58 -0.29 2.93
CA SER A 162 13.75 -1.35 3.49
C SER A 162 12.26 -1.14 3.19
N PHE A 163 11.56 -2.26 3.00
CA PHE A 163 10.10 -2.29 2.98
C PHE A 163 9.54 -2.30 4.39
N LYS A 164 8.45 -1.56 4.57
CA LYS A 164 7.69 -1.51 5.81
C LYS A 164 6.33 -2.13 5.58
N LEU A 165 5.79 -2.81 6.58
CA LEU A 165 4.40 -3.25 6.52
C LEU A 165 3.51 -2.01 6.53
N ALA A 166 2.64 -1.84 5.55
CA ALA A 166 1.78 -0.66 5.39
C ALA A 166 0.31 -0.95 5.67
N SER A 167 -0.10 -2.19 5.49
CA SER A 167 -1.48 -2.60 5.71
C SER A 167 -1.50 -4.11 5.95
N LYS A 168 -2.38 -4.60 6.83
CA LYS A 168 -2.58 -6.02 7.12
C LYS A 168 -4.02 -6.30 7.48
N THR A 169 -4.60 -7.36 6.91
CA THR A 169 -5.98 -7.76 7.21
C THR A 169 -6.22 -9.24 6.88
N PRO A 170 -7.02 -9.99 7.65
CA PRO A 170 -7.44 -11.33 7.31
C PRO A 170 -8.52 -11.30 6.23
N VAL A 171 -8.44 -12.24 5.29
CA VAL A 171 -9.53 -12.51 4.34
C VAL A 171 -10.77 -12.97 5.11
N HIS A 172 -11.97 -12.57 4.67
CA HIS A 172 -13.23 -13.00 5.28
C HIS A 172 -13.49 -14.49 5.04
N TYR A 173 -14.25 -15.13 5.95
CA TYR A 173 -14.64 -16.52 5.74
C TYR A 173 -15.48 -16.68 4.47
N GLY A 174 -15.15 -17.68 3.65
CA GLY A 174 -15.84 -17.94 2.38
C GLY A 174 -15.45 -17.00 1.23
N GLU A 175 -14.68 -15.95 1.50
CA GLU A 175 -14.13 -15.07 0.48
C GLU A 175 -12.76 -15.57 -0.01
N LEU A 176 -12.41 -15.19 -1.23
CA LEU A 176 -11.14 -15.54 -1.87
C LEU A 176 -10.51 -14.29 -2.47
N MET A 177 -9.17 -14.28 -2.51
CA MET A 177 -8.44 -13.24 -3.22
C MET A 177 -8.85 -13.22 -4.70
N PRO A 178 -9.28 -12.07 -5.25
CA PRO A 178 -9.58 -11.97 -6.67
C PRO A 178 -8.37 -12.32 -7.53
N LYS A 179 -8.60 -13.04 -8.63
CA LYS A 179 -7.52 -13.42 -9.55
C LYS A 179 -6.96 -12.17 -10.25
N PRO A 180 -5.64 -11.89 -10.14
CA PRO A 180 -5.03 -10.74 -10.81
C PRO A 180 -4.87 -10.97 -12.31
N VAL A 181 -4.84 -9.88 -13.08
CA VAL A 181 -4.25 -9.88 -14.42
C VAL A 181 -2.73 -9.91 -14.27
N VAL A 182 -2.11 -10.99 -14.74
CA VAL A 182 -0.67 -11.25 -14.64
C VAL A 182 -0.05 -11.26 -16.04
N ASP A 183 1.12 -10.67 -16.19
CA ASP A 183 1.88 -10.72 -17.44
C ASP A 183 2.83 -11.94 -17.52
N ALA A 184 3.55 -12.07 -18.63
CA ALA A 184 4.37 -13.25 -18.92
C ALA A 184 5.49 -13.48 -17.90
N GLU A 185 5.99 -12.43 -17.23
CA GLU A 185 7.03 -12.54 -16.20
C GLU A 185 6.47 -12.60 -14.77
N GLY A 186 5.15 -12.73 -14.61
CA GLY A 186 4.52 -12.94 -13.30
C GLY A 186 4.17 -11.67 -12.52
N TYR A 187 4.22 -10.50 -13.15
CA TYR A 187 3.85 -9.24 -12.49
C TYR A 187 2.36 -8.97 -12.63
N VAL A 188 1.76 -8.40 -11.58
CA VAL A 188 0.36 -7.97 -11.65
C VAL A 188 0.23 -6.64 -12.36
N THR A 189 -0.88 -6.44 -13.06
CA THR A 189 -1.22 -5.12 -13.60
C THR A 189 -1.77 -4.24 -12.48
N ALA A 190 -1.11 -3.12 -12.19
CA ALA A 190 -1.56 -2.19 -11.15
C ALA A 190 -2.98 -1.67 -11.43
N ALA A 191 -3.79 -1.54 -10.38
CA ALA A 191 -5.08 -0.89 -10.49
C ALA A 191 -4.89 0.63 -10.63
N PRO A 192 -5.79 1.35 -11.34
CA PRO A 192 -5.65 2.79 -11.48
C PRO A 192 -5.76 3.51 -10.12
N ALA A 193 -4.80 4.39 -9.82
CA ALA A 193 -4.75 5.11 -8.54
C ALA A 193 -6.02 5.95 -8.28
N LEU A 194 -6.54 6.64 -9.31
CA LEU A 194 -7.78 7.42 -9.20
C LEU A 194 -8.99 6.55 -8.83
N THR A 195 -9.03 5.31 -9.32
CA THR A 195 -10.07 4.35 -8.96
C THR A 195 -9.92 3.92 -7.51
N GLY A 196 -8.71 3.63 -7.05
CA GLY A 196 -8.42 3.32 -5.65
C GLY A 196 -8.88 4.42 -4.70
N MET A 197 -8.49 5.67 -5.00
CA MET A 197 -8.90 6.85 -4.22
C MET A 197 -10.42 7.04 -4.19
N ALA A 198 -11.12 6.83 -5.32
CA ALA A 198 -12.58 6.90 -5.35
C ALA A 198 -13.22 5.79 -4.49
N VAL A 199 -12.70 4.57 -4.58
CA VAL A 199 -13.19 3.41 -3.79
C VAL A 199 -12.98 3.65 -2.29
N SER A 200 -11.80 4.10 -1.86
CA SER A 200 -11.51 4.35 -0.45
C SER A 200 -12.36 5.48 0.13
N GLN A 201 -12.61 6.54 -0.65
CA GLN A 201 -13.50 7.63 -0.27
C GLN A 201 -14.96 7.18 -0.12
N GLU A 202 -15.49 6.40 -1.07
CA GLU A 202 -16.84 5.85 -0.97
C GLU A 202 -16.97 4.87 0.21
N TYR A 203 -15.98 4.03 0.42
CA TYR A 203 -15.94 3.11 1.55
C TYR A 203 -15.91 3.86 2.90
N ARG A 204 -15.12 4.93 3.02
CA ARG A 204 -15.10 5.79 4.21
C ARG A 204 -16.46 6.48 4.46
N LYS A 205 -17.11 7.00 3.40
CA LYS A 205 -18.44 7.61 3.50
C LYS A 205 -19.50 6.64 4.01
N PHE A 206 -19.38 5.36 3.68
CA PHE A 206 -20.27 4.31 4.20
C PHE A 206 -20.15 4.15 5.73
N TRP A 207 -18.93 4.21 6.25
CA TRP A 207 -18.67 4.09 7.69
C TRP A 207 -19.06 5.35 8.49
N ASN A 208 -18.98 6.54 7.88
CA ASN A 208 -19.31 7.81 8.51
C ASN A 208 -20.81 8.18 8.33
N GLU A 209 -21.52 8.33 9.45
CA GLU A 209 -22.97 8.24 9.63
C GLU A 209 -23.91 9.05 8.72
N GLU A 210 -23.48 10.17 8.12
CA GLU A 210 -24.39 11.05 7.37
C GLU A 210 -24.94 10.44 6.07
N SER A 211 -24.21 9.49 5.47
CA SER A 211 -24.61 8.80 4.26
C SER A 211 -25.75 7.79 4.49
N ARG A 212 -25.93 7.30 5.73
CA ARG A 212 -26.96 6.28 6.06
C ARG A 212 -28.38 6.79 5.82
N LYS A 213 -28.66 8.07 6.09
CA LYS A 213 -29.99 8.66 5.91
C LYS A 213 -30.38 8.86 4.44
N LYS A 214 -29.41 9.06 3.54
CA LYS A 214 -29.64 9.18 2.08
C LYS A 214 -29.57 7.82 1.36
N ALA A 215 -28.74 6.89 1.82
CA ALA A 215 -28.55 5.58 1.19
C ALA A 215 -29.65 4.56 1.53
N ALA A 216 -30.49 4.83 2.55
CA ALA A 216 -31.67 4.01 2.86
C ALA A 216 -32.70 3.93 1.72
N GLY A 217 -32.62 4.81 0.70
CA GLY A 217 -33.48 4.74 -0.49
C GLY A 217 -32.90 3.92 -1.66
N ASN A 218 -31.58 3.79 -1.77
CA ASN A 218 -30.90 3.09 -2.87
C ASN A 218 -29.74 2.28 -2.29
N GLY A 219 -30.10 1.13 -1.71
CA GLY A 219 -29.17 0.25 -1.01
C GLY A 219 -28.05 -0.27 -1.91
N TYR A 220 -26.82 0.11 -1.60
CA TYR A 220 -25.64 -0.60 -2.08
C TYR A 220 -25.45 -1.83 -1.18
N ARG A 221 -25.48 -3.02 -1.79
CA ARG A 221 -25.36 -4.32 -1.11
C ARG A 221 -23.88 -4.74 -1.08
N LEU A 222 -23.25 -4.71 0.10
CA LEU A 222 -21.97 -5.35 0.36
C LEU A 222 -22.21 -6.87 0.47
N ALA A 223 -22.29 -7.56 -0.68
CA ALA A 223 -22.50 -9.02 -0.82
C ALA A 223 -23.72 -9.63 -0.07
N LYS A 224 -23.99 -10.92 -0.32
CA LYS A 224 -25.15 -11.64 0.22
C LYS A 224 -24.92 -12.16 1.65
N ASP A 225 -23.66 -12.33 2.05
CA ASP A 225 -23.27 -12.99 3.30
C ASP A 225 -22.25 -12.17 4.11
N ASN A 226 -21.99 -10.90 3.76
CA ASN A 226 -21.01 -10.07 4.43
C ASN A 226 -21.68 -9.11 5.42
N TYR A 227 -22.12 -9.70 6.52
CA TYR A 227 -22.69 -8.97 7.63
C TYR A 227 -21.57 -8.46 8.54
N SER A 228 -21.05 -7.25 8.28
CA SER A 228 -20.24 -6.54 9.30
C SER A 228 -21.03 -6.29 10.59
N ARG A 229 -22.35 -6.50 10.59
CA ARG A 229 -23.23 -6.49 11.77
C ARG A 229 -23.51 -7.84 12.43
N GLU A 230 -23.54 -8.97 11.71
CA GLU A 230 -23.88 -10.27 12.32
C GLU A 230 -22.65 -11.01 12.85
N ALA A 231 -21.47 -10.82 12.24
CA ALA A 231 -20.25 -11.46 12.73
C ALA A 231 -19.88 -11.02 14.17
N TYR A 232 -20.33 -9.84 14.61
CA TYR A 232 -20.03 -9.29 15.92
C TYR A 232 -21.20 -8.52 16.54
N ALA A 233 -22.33 -9.18 16.78
CA ALA A 233 -23.48 -8.60 17.49
C ALA A 233 -23.15 -8.04 18.90
N VAL A 234 -22.00 -8.45 19.47
CA VAL A 234 -21.57 -8.14 20.85
C VAL A 234 -20.46 -7.07 20.89
N VAL A 235 -20.07 -6.44 19.77
CA VAL A 235 -19.22 -5.24 19.82
C VAL A 235 -20.05 -4.07 20.37
N SER A 236 -20.09 -4.05 21.70
CA SER A 236 -20.71 -3.06 22.54
C SER A 236 -19.91 -1.76 22.45
N LYS A 237 -20.45 -0.76 21.73
CA LYS A 237 -20.35 0.67 22.07
C LYS A 237 -18.95 1.26 22.37
N GLY A 238 -17.88 0.67 21.87
CA GLY A 238 -16.54 1.26 21.91
C GLY A 238 -16.29 2.15 20.70
N LEU A 239 -16.93 3.32 20.67
CA LEU A 239 -16.61 4.44 19.77
C LEU A 239 -16.70 4.12 18.26
N TYR A 240 -17.85 4.40 17.63
CA TYR A 240 -17.88 4.68 16.19
C TYR A 240 -17.00 5.91 15.94
N ALA A 241 -15.69 5.73 15.72
CA ALA A 241 -14.86 6.83 15.30
C ALA A 241 -15.26 7.16 13.85
N ALA A 242 -15.63 8.41 13.61
CA ALA A 242 -15.62 8.90 12.24
C ALA A 242 -14.18 8.77 11.73
N PHE A 243 -14.00 8.07 10.61
CA PHE A 243 -12.72 8.01 9.93
C PHE A 243 -12.52 9.31 9.16
N ASP A 244 -11.44 10.04 9.44
CA ASP A 244 -11.18 11.34 8.83
C ASP A 244 -10.30 11.23 7.58
N SER A 245 -9.54 10.14 7.44
CA SER A 245 -8.60 9.93 6.33
C SER A 245 -8.48 8.47 5.93
N THR A 246 -7.73 8.23 4.85
CA THR A 246 -7.37 6.90 4.33
C THR A 246 -5.87 6.86 4.06
N THR A 247 -5.27 5.68 4.08
CA THR A 247 -3.92 5.47 3.54
C THR A 247 -3.92 5.41 2.03
N GLN A 248 -2.72 5.40 1.44
CA GLN A 248 -2.50 4.99 0.07
C GLN A 248 -3.15 3.62 -0.22
N GLU A 249 -3.69 3.48 -1.42
CA GLU A 249 -4.31 2.27 -1.92
C GLU A 249 -3.30 1.41 -2.68
N TYR A 250 -3.21 0.14 -2.30
CA TYR A 250 -2.38 -0.88 -2.95
C TYR A 250 -3.30 -1.86 -3.68
N GLY A 251 -3.13 -2.07 -4.98
CA GLY A 251 -4.14 -2.82 -5.73
C GLY A 251 -3.78 -3.18 -7.15
N PHE A 252 -4.49 -4.17 -7.69
CA PHE A 252 -4.27 -4.70 -9.03
C PHE A 252 -5.59 -4.89 -9.79
N ARG A 253 -5.51 -4.93 -11.12
CA ARG A 253 -6.63 -5.30 -11.99
C ARG A 253 -6.91 -6.79 -11.90
N THR A 254 -8.18 -7.16 -11.94
CA THR A 254 -8.62 -8.55 -11.81
C THR A 254 -9.02 -9.13 -13.17
N GLU A 255 -8.90 -10.45 -13.34
CA GLU A 255 -9.17 -11.15 -14.62
C GLU A 255 -10.60 -10.92 -15.15
N ASP A 256 -11.56 -10.69 -14.25
CA ASP A 256 -12.95 -10.38 -14.60
C ASP A 256 -13.14 -8.96 -15.16
N GLY A 257 -12.07 -8.19 -15.34
CA GLY A 257 -12.09 -6.79 -15.78
C GLY A 257 -12.34 -5.79 -14.64
N GLY A 258 -12.29 -6.25 -13.39
CA GLY A 258 -12.45 -5.45 -12.18
C GLY A 258 -11.14 -4.93 -11.60
N SER A 259 -11.16 -4.63 -10.31
CA SER A 259 -9.97 -4.24 -9.54
C SER A 259 -10.09 -4.66 -8.08
N PHE A 260 -8.95 -4.98 -7.47
CA PHE A 260 -8.79 -5.19 -6.04
C PHE A 260 -7.95 -4.06 -5.45
N PHE A 261 -8.30 -3.60 -4.25
CA PHE A 261 -7.58 -2.58 -3.50
C PHE A 261 -7.47 -2.95 -2.02
N MET A 262 -6.35 -2.58 -1.41
CA MET A 262 -6.09 -2.73 0.01
C MET A 262 -5.62 -1.38 0.57
N PHE A 263 -6.27 -0.93 1.64
CA PHE A 263 -5.99 0.35 2.30
C PHE A 263 -6.50 0.32 3.74
N SER A 264 -6.18 1.35 4.51
CA SER A 264 -6.71 1.54 5.86
C SER A 264 -7.49 2.84 5.98
N LEU A 265 -8.57 2.81 6.73
CA LEU A 265 -9.26 4.00 7.23
C LEU A 265 -8.65 4.39 8.58
N LEU A 266 -8.39 5.68 8.75
CA LEU A 266 -7.74 6.23 9.94
C LEU A 266 -8.66 7.25 10.61
N ASN A 267 -8.71 7.20 11.94
CA ASN A 267 -9.31 8.26 12.74
C ASN A 267 -8.43 9.54 12.72
N LYS A 268 -8.83 10.58 13.46
CA LYS A 268 -8.11 11.87 13.52
C LYS A 268 -6.58 11.71 13.56
N PRO A 269 -5.83 12.34 12.63
CA PRO A 269 -4.40 12.08 12.46
C PRO A 269 -3.52 12.46 13.65
N LYS A 270 -4.04 13.26 14.60
CA LYS A 270 -3.28 13.68 15.79
C LYS A 270 -3.06 12.53 16.80
N TYR A 271 -3.94 11.54 16.82
CA TYR A 271 -3.84 10.35 17.68
C TYR A 271 -4.46 9.17 16.93
N ILE A 272 -3.65 8.37 16.23
CA ILE A 272 -4.15 7.15 15.59
C ILE A 272 -4.40 6.13 16.71
N PHE A 273 -5.67 5.95 17.07
CA PHE A 273 -6.11 4.97 18.07
C PHE A 273 -7.18 4.02 17.50
N GLN A 274 -7.65 4.26 16.27
CA GLN A 274 -8.48 3.31 15.55
C GLN A 274 -8.03 3.21 14.10
N VAL A 275 -7.85 1.97 13.65
CA VAL A 275 -7.50 1.65 12.27
C VAL A 275 -8.42 0.55 11.79
N LEU A 276 -9.09 0.78 10.66
CA LEU A 276 -9.80 -0.26 9.94
C LEU A 276 -9.04 -0.56 8.66
N THR A 277 -8.43 -1.74 8.59
CA THR A 277 -7.71 -2.19 7.40
C THR A 277 -8.57 -3.14 6.59
N VAL A 278 -8.71 -2.85 5.30
CA VAL A 278 -9.62 -3.57 4.40
C VAL A 278 -8.97 -3.94 3.09
N GLY A 279 -9.41 -5.05 2.52
CA GLY A 279 -9.22 -5.45 1.14
C GLY A 279 -10.57 -5.48 0.44
N VAL A 280 -10.75 -4.71 -0.62
CA VAL A 280 -12.01 -4.57 -1.34
C VAL A 280 -11.84 -4.85 -2.83
N ALA A 281 -12.88 -5.40 -3.45
CA ALA A 281 -12.95 -5.68 -4.87
C ALA A 281 -14.09 -4.92 -5.55
N VAL A 282 -13.88 -4.50 -6.78
CA VAL A 282 -14.92 -4.01 -7.69
C VAL A 282 -14.93 -4.95 -8.88
N LYS A 283 -15.99 -5.74 -9.04
CA LYS A 283 -16.11 -6.72 -10.14
C LYS A 283 -16.27 -6.03 -11.48
N GLY A 284 -15.77 -6.65 -12.55
CA GLY A 284 -15.86 -6.09 -13.90
C GLY A 284 -17.30 -5.76 -14.33
N GLY A 285 -17.47 -4.58 -14.92
CA GLY A 285 -18.80 -4.05 -15.32
C GLY A 285 -19.71 -3.64 -14.15
N GLY A 286 -19.31 -3.88 -12.91
CA GLY A 286 -20.03 -3.52 -11.70
C GLY A 286 -19.63 -2.14 -11.16
N LYS A 287 -20.47 -1.63 -10.25
CA LYS A 287 -20.17 -0.42 -9.43
C LYS A 287 -20.19 -0.72 -7.93
N ALA A 288 -20.49 -1.96 -7.56
CA ALA A 288 -20.52 -2.38 -6.17
C ALA A 288 -19.09 -2.65 -5.71
N ILE A 289 -18.77 -2.11 -4.53
CA ILE A 289 -17.59 -2.46 -3.76
C ILE A 289 -17.95 -3.71 -2.96
N TYR A 290 -17.06 -4.69 -2.95
CA TYR A 290 -17.18 -5.94 -2.19
C TYR A 290 -16.04 -5.98 -1.20
N GLU A 291 -16.33 -6.07 0.09
CA GLU A 291 -15.29 -6.29 1.10
C GLU A 291 -14.86 -7.77 1.06
N ILE A 292 -13.59 -8.02 0.85
CA ILE A 292 -12.99 -9.36 0.74
C ILE A 292 -12.19 -9.69 2.00
N ALA A 293 -11.61 -8.67 2.63
CA ALA A 293 -10.81 -8.76 3.83
C ALA A 293 -11.09 -7.54 4.70
N GLY A 294 -11.08 -7.71 6.02
CA GLY A 294 -11.36 -6.64 6.96
C GLY A 294 -10.92 -7.00 8.37
N ASP A 295 -10.23 -6.07 9.02
CA ASP A 295 -9.99 -6.13 10.47
C ASP A 295 -10.07 -4.75 11.07
N TRP A 296 -10.60 -4.69 12.29
CA TRP A 296 -10.69 -3.47 13.06
C TRP A 296 -9.81 -3.56 14.29
N TYR A 297 -8.92 -2.58 14.40
CA TYR A 297 -7.95 -2.44 15.47
C TYR A 297 -8.30 -1.19 16.28
N ALA A 298 -8.68 -1.38 17.55
CA ALA A 298 -9.08 -0.33 18.49
C ALA A 298 -8.64 -0.67 19.92
#